data_AF-A0A537S6N5-F1
#
_entry.id   AF-A0A537S6N5-F1
#
_cell.length_a   1.000
_cell.length_b   1.000
_cell.length_c   1.000
_cell.angle_alpha   90.00
_cell.angle_beta   90.00
_cell.angle_gamma   90.00
#
_symmetry.space_group_name_H-M   'P 1'
#
loop_
_entity.id
_entity.type
_entity.pdbx_description
1 polymer ?
#
loop_
_entity_poly.entity_id
_entity_poly.type
_entity_poly.pdbx_seq_one_letter_code
_entity_poly.pdbx_strand_id
1 'polypeptide(L)'
;MASPNRHRPFSPDPAQVALKPEISGNAINGVGETTPRRPRMVYWAQDPDTIAHGAMQRWFYQVDPGNPHLRRAREERAKLLAAAMPDVEGEPVERRPEDWSAAIARLAEGGDFDMWGVARMDPAWIYEGQHVPQEYIIMLGFAHDYAQIATAPEATAGAEVVRQYGRAAAAAKSVAGWLRRQGWDAEPVTGPMTSKVLMIPPAIACGFGELGKHGSLINAEFGSSFRLSAVLTDAPFAPTSQRTFEIDSFCASCRVCENACPPEAISPFKQLVRGVEKWYVDFDRCLPFFNQTHGCAVCIAVCPWSRPGVGINLAAKLARRAAHDGKAAR
;
A
#
# COMPACT_ATOMS: atom_id res chain seq x y z
N MET A 1 1.99 16.09 28.51
CA MET A 1 1.12 16.79 27.55
C MET A 1 1.56 16.39 26.15
N ALA A 2 0.64 16.03 25.24
CA ALA A 2 0.99 15.78 23.85
C ALA A 2 1.61 17.06 23.25
N SER A 3 2.72 16.94 22.52
CA SER A 3 3.32 18.08 21.83
C SER A 3 2.27 18.70 20.90
N PRO A 4 2.09 20.03 20.87
CA PRO A 4 1.11 20.66 20.00
C PRO A 4 1.38 20.28 18.55
N ASN A 5 0.35 19.78 17.85
CA ASN A 5 0.46 19.44 16.43
C ASN A 5 0.50 20.75 15.63
N ARG A 6 1.69 21.09 15.09
CA ARG A 6 1.92 22.32 14.34
C ARG A 6 1.02 22.50 13.09
N HIS A 7 0.38 21.43 12.64
CA HIS A 7 -0.51 21.42 11.50
C HIS A 7 -1.99 21.45 11.90
N ARG A 8 -2.31 21.65 13.18
CA ARG A 8 -3.68 21.82 13.69
C ARG A 8 -3.91 23.26 14.18
N PRO A 9 -5.11 23.84 13.96
CA PRO A 9 -6.18 23.31 13.12
C PRO A 9 -5.79 23.33 11.63
N PHE A 10 -6.30 22.37 10.86
CA PHE A 10 -6.10 22.33 9.41
C PHE A 10 -7.36 22.83 8.70
N SER A 11 -7.20 23.76 7.77
CA SER A 11 -8.24 24.21 6.84
C SER A 11 -7.79 23.88 5.41
N PRO A 12 -8.56 23.09 4.65
CA PRO A 12 -8.23 22.78 3.26
C PRO A 12 -8.15 24.01 2.35
N ASP A 13 -7.27 23.95 1.36
CA ASP A 13 -7.23 24.94 0.28
C ASP A 13 -8.61 25.06 -0.43
N PRO A 14 -9.20 26.26 -0.54
CA PRO A 14 -10.49 26.45 -1.21
C PRO A 14 -10.52 25.95 -2.66
N ALA A 15 -9.40 26.04 -3.38
CA ALA A 15 -9.31 25.64 -4.78
C ALA A 15 -9.50 24.13 -4.96
N GLN A 16 -8.98 23.30 -4.06
CA GLN A 16 -9.26 21.85 -4.12
C GLN A 16 -10.66 21.52 -3.60
N VAL A 17 -11.18 22.26 -2.62
CA VAL A 17 -12.52 22.02 -2.06
C VAL A 17 -13.59 22.25 -3.13
N ALA A 18 -13.39 23.24 -4.00
CA ALA A 18 -14.24 23.50 -5.16
C ALA A 18 -14.28 22.33 -6.17
N LEU A 19 -13.32 21.40 -6.12
CA LEU A 19 -13.24 20.22 -6.99
C LEU A 19 -13.80 18.95 -6.34
N LYS A 20 -14.28 19.04 -5.09
CA LYS A 20 -14.82 17.89 -4.37
C LYS A 20 -16.12 17.40 -5.05
N PRO A 21 -16.26 16.09 -5.32
CA PRO A 21 -17.51 15.56 -5.86
C PRO A 21 -18.63 15.57 -4.82
N GLU A 22 -19.88 15.45 -5.29
CA GLU A 22 -21.04 15.29 -4.42
C GLU A 22 -20.98 14.00 -3.58
N ILE A 23 -20.47 12.91 -4.17
CA ILE A 23 -20.35 11.62 -3.49
C ILE A 23 -19.09 11.57 -2.62
N SER A 24 -19.28 11.22 -1.34
CA SER A 24 -18.18 10.98 -0.38
C SER A 24 -17.28 9.81 -0.80
N GLY A 25 -15.97 9.96 -0.60
CA GLY A 25 -15.02 8.85 -0.77
C GLY A 25 -15.20 7.76 0.29
N ASN A 26 -15.73 8.10 1.48
CA ASN A 26 -16.14 7.12 2.49
C ASN A 26 -17.31 6.27 1.98
N ALA A 27 -18.28 6.90 1.30
CA ALA A 27 -19.41 6.18 0.69
C ALA A 27 -18.95 5.26 -0.45
N ILE A 28 -18.06 5.71 -1.35
CA ILE A 28 -17.51 4.84 -2.41
C ILE A 28 -16.75 3.64 -1.82
N ASN A 29 -15.98 3.88 -0.75
CA ASN A 29 -15.30 2.82 0.00
C ASN A 29 -16.27 1.85 0.71
N GLY A 30 -17.53 2.24 0.89
CA GLY A 30 -18.58 1.43 1.52
C GLY A 30 -18.55 1.43 3.03
N VAL A 31 -18.18 2.57 3.65
CA VAL A 31 -18.30 2.77 5.09
C VAL A 31 -19.78 2.71 5.49
N GLY A 32 -20.10 1.90 6.51
CA GLY A 32 -21.46 1.67 7.00
C GLY A 32 -22.24 0.58 6.25
N GLU A 33 -21.73 0.07 5.13
CA GLU A 33 -22.38 -1.02 4.40
C GLU A 33 -22.22 -2.35 5.13
N THR A 34 -23.33 -3.09 5.30
CA THR A 34 -23.35 -4.41 5.96
C THR A 34 -23.13 -5.57 5.00
N THR A 35 -23.39 -5.37 3.70
CA THR A 35 -23.23 -6.42 2.69
C THR A 35 -21.82 -6.38 2.08
N PRO A 36 -21.11 -7.52 2.02
CA PRO A 36 -19.85 -7.62 1.31
C PRO A 36 -20.01 -7.30 -0.18
N ARG A 37 -19.11 -6.46 -0.70
CA ARG A 37 -18.95 -6.22 -2.14
C ARG A 37 -17.51 -5.89 -2.49
N ARG A 38 -17.18 -5.99 -3.78
CA ARG A 38 -15.87 -5.60 -4.32
C ARG A 38 -15.59 -4.12 -4.07
N PRO A 39 -14.32 -3.72 -3.91
CA PRO A 39 -13.94 -2.32 -3.75
C PRO A 39 -14.28 -1.52 -5.02
N ARG A 40 -14.57 -0.23 -4.84
CA ARG A 40 -14.64 0.75 -5.91
C ARG A 40 -13.45 1.70 -5.79
N MET A 41 -12.96 2.20 -6.91
CA MET A 41 -11.83 3.12 -6.91
C MET A 41 -12.29 4.52 -6.53
N VAL A 42 -11.74 5.04 -5.43
CA VAL A 42 -11.98 6.42 -5.01
C VAL A 42 -10.93 7.36 -5.62
N TYR A 43 -9.68 6.91 -5.66
CA TYR A 43 -8.52 7.71 -6.02
C TYR A 43 -7.43 6.81 -6.62
N TRP A 44 -6.49 7.42 -7.33
CA TRP A 44 -5.43 6.77 -8.12
C TRP A 44 -5.91 5.97 -9.32
N ALA A 45 -6.91 6.46 -10.03
CA ALA A 45 -7.24 5.93 -11.34
C ALA A 45 -6.16 6.28 -12.36
N GLN A 46 -5.84 5.36 -13.27
CA GLN A 46 -4.97 5.66 -14.42
C GLN A 46 -5.56 6.78 -15.28
N ASP A 47 -6.87 6.70 -15.53
CA ASP A 47 -7.64 7.78 -16.14
C ASP A 47 -8.52 8.46 -15.07
N PRO A 48 -8.21 9.69 -14.64
CA PRO A 48 -9.01 10.42 -13.67
C PRO A 48 -10.47 10.65 -14.09
N ASP A 49 -10.79 10.65 -15.40
CA ASP A 49 -12.19 10.81 -15.86
C ASP A 49 -13.09 9.64 -15.49
N THR A 50 -12.51 8.50 -15.10
CA THR A 50 -13.26 7.29 -14.75
C THR A 50 -13.73 7.25 -13.28
N ILE A 51 -13.37 8.24 -12.46
CA ILE A 51 -13.68 8.27 -11.03
C ILE A 51 -14.26 9.61 -10.58
N ALA A 52 -15.15 9.57 -9.57
CA ALA A 52 -15.80 10.77 -9.05
C ALA A 52 -14.82 11.83 -8.52
N HIS A 53 -13.70 11.41 -7.91
CA HIS A 53 -12.69 12.32 -7.37
C HIS A 53 -11.61 12.71 -8.41
N GLY A 54 -11.86 12.48 -9.70
CA GLY A 54 -10.91 12.74 -10.78
C GLY A 54 -10.38 14.17 -10.83
N ALA A 55 -11.25 15.15 -10.60
CA ALA A 55 -10.86 16.57 -10.56
C ALA A 55 -9.86 16.86 -9.43
N MET A 56 -10.08 16.32 -8.23
CA MET A 56 -9.13 16.43 -7.12
C MET A 56 -7.82 15.68 -7.43
N GLN A 57 -7.87 14.54 -8.10
CA GLN A 57 -6.68 13.80 -8.52
C GLN A 57 -5.84 14.60 -9.51
N ARG A 58 -6.47 15.29 -10.48
CA ARG A 58 -5.74 16.19 -11.39
C ARG A 58 -5.09 17.33 -10.63
N TRP A 59 -5.82 17.94 -9.70
CA TRP A 59 -5.28 19.01 -8.85
C TRP A 59 -4.00 18.57 -8.12
N PHE A 60 -3.99 17.37 -7.51
CA PHE A 60 -2.81 16.82 -6.84
C PHE A 60 -1.56 16.77 -7.74
N TYR A 61 -1.73 16.44 -9.01
CA TYR A 61 -0.63 16.35 -9.96
C TYR A 61 -0.25 17.70 -10.59
N GLN A 62 -1.19 18.65 -10.66
CA GLN A 62 -0.98 19.98 -11.25
C GLN A 62 -0.36 20.97 -10.27
N VAL A 63 -0.61 20.83 -8.97
CA VAL A 63 0.04 21.67 -7.97
C VAL A 63 1.51 21.25 -7.84
N ASP A 64 2.41 22.12 -8.28
CA ASP A 64 3.85 21.92 -8.16
C ASP A 64 4.34 22.43 -6.78
N PRO A 65 4.92 21.56 -5.93
CA PRO A 65 5.54 22.01 -4.68
C PRO A 65 6.82 22.80 -4.88
N GLY A 66 7.33 22.95 -6.11
CA GLY A 66 8.60 23.62 -6.40
C GLY A 66 9.81 22.86 -5.87
N ASN A 67 9.65 21.58 -5.48
CA ASN A 67 10.71 20.78 -4.90
C ASN A 67 11.48 19.99 -5.99
N PRO A 68 12.79 20.25 -6.18
CA PRO A 68 13.56 19.61 -7.25
C PRO A 68 13.73 18.10 -7.06
N HIS A 69 13.77 17.61 -5.81
CA HIS A 69 13.89 16.17 -5.55
C HIS A 69 12.62 15.43 -5.93
N LEU A 70 11.45 15.98 -5.60
CA LEU A 70 10.17 15.38 -5.98
C LEU A 70 9.98 15.38 -7.50
N ARG A 71 10.31 16.49 -8.16
CA ARG A 71 10.23 16.60 -9.63
C ARG A 71 11.12 15.55 -10.30
N ARG A 72 12.40 15.45 -9.89
CA ARG A 72 13.33 14.42 -10.39
C ARG A 72 12.79 13.01 -10.15
N ALA A 73 12.26 12.71 -8.96
CA ALA A 73 11.70 11.40 -8.65
C ALA A 73 10.50 11.06 -9.57
N ARG A 74 9.64 12.04 -9.87
CA ARG A 74 8.50 11.87 -10.79
C ARG A 74 8.97 11.60 -12.23
N GLU A 75 9.97 12.35 -12.70
CA GLU A 75 10.57 12.17 -14.03
C GLU A 75 11.21 10.78 -14.20
N GLU A 76 12.02 10.34 -13.23
CA GLU A 76 12.62 9.00 -13.25
C GLU A 76 11.56 7.90 -13.23
N ARG A 77 10.52 8.05 -12.39
CA ARG A 77 9.39 7.12 -12.37
C ARG A 77 8.67 7.07 -13.71
N ALA A 78 8.49 8.20 -14.39
CA ALA A 78 7.83 8.24 -15.70
C ALA A 78 8.61 7.45 -16.75
N LYS A 79 9.95 7.54 -16.77
CA LYS A 79 10.80 6.73 -17.66
C LYS A 79 10.62 5.24 -17.42
N LEU A 80 10.60 4.82 -16.16
CA LEU A 80 10.40 3.41 -15.77
C LEU A 80 9.01 2.90 -16.19
N LEU A 81 7.97 3.73 -16.06
CA LEU A 81 6.62 3.39 -16.50
C LEU A 81 6.52 3.29 -18.04
N ALA A 82 7.26 4.12 -18.77
CA ALA A 82 7.28 4.11 -20.24
C ALA A 82 8.10 2.95 -20.85
N ALA A 83 8.99 2.32 -20.08
CA ALA A 83 9.82 1.22 -20.57
C ALA A 83 8.97 0.05 -21.12
N ALA A 84 9.32 -0.45 -22.31
CA ALA A 84 8.62 -1.57 -22.92
C ALA A 84 8.76 -2.85 -22.09
N MET A 85 7.72 -3.67 -22.12
CA MET A 85 7.75 -5.03 -21.59
C MET A 85 8.10 -5.99 -22.73
N PRO A 86 8.90 -7.04 -22.48
CA PRO A 86 9.10 -8.09 -23.49
C PRO A 86 7.77 -8.81 -23.76
N ASP A 87 7.64 -9.37 -24.95
CA ASP A 87 6.57 -10.29 -25.31
C ASP A 87 6.77 -11.64 -24.61
N VAL A 88 5.73 -12.48 -24.62
CA VAL A 88 5.84 -13.88 -24.17
C VAL A 88 6.65 -14.67 -25.19
N GLU A 89 7.68 -15.38 -24.73
CA GLU A 89 8.60 -16.13 -25.57
C GLU A 89 8.43 -17.63 -25.37
N GLY A 90 8.25 -18.37 -26.48
CA GLY A 90 8.23 -19.83 -26.48
C GLY A 90 7.06 -20.46 -25.73
N GLU A 91 7.17 -21.76 -25.49
CA GLU A 91 6.20 -22.53 -24.69
C GLU A 91 6.43 -22.34 -23.18
N PRO A 92 5.39 -22.39 -22.34
CA PRO A 92 5.52 -22.30 -20.88
C PRO A 92 6.53 -23.33 -20.34
N VAL A 93 7.56 -22.83 -19.65
CA VAL A 93 8.53 -23.70 -18.97
C VAL A 93 7.86 -24.36 -17.78
N GLU A 94 7.78 -25.68 -17.79
CA GLU A 94 7.21 -26.45 -16.68
C GLU A 94 8.19 -26.54 -15.50
N ARG A 95 7.72 -26.19 -14.30
CA ARG A 95 8.47 -26.31 -13.04
C ARG A 95 7.52 -26.67 -11.92
N ARG A 96 8.03 -27.30 -10.86
CA ARG A 96 7.24 -27.50 -9.64
C ARG A 96 6.98 -26.15 -8.96
N PRO A 97 5.86 -25.99 -8.24
CA PRO A 97 5.53 -24.72 -7.60
C PRO A 97 6.58 -24.15 -6.65
N GLU A 98 7.34 -25.01 -5.97
CA GLU A 98 8.41 -24.61 -5.07
C GLU A 98 9.64 -24.10 -5.84
N ASP A 99 9.90 -24.63 -7.03
CA ASP A 99 11.03 -24.25 -7.88
C ASP A 99 10.80 -22.85 -8.50
N TRP A 100 9.53 -22.48 -8.73
CA TRP A 100 9.12 -21.11 -9.09
C TRP A 100 9.40 -20.12 -7.96
N SER A 101 8.95 -20.46 -6.75
CA SER A 101 9.21 -19.66 -5.55
C SER A 101 10.71 -19.49 -5.27
N ALA A 102 11.51 -20.55 -5.44
CA ALA A 102 12.96 -20.48 -5.32
C ALA A 102 13.60 -19.58 -6.40
N ALA A 103 13.01 -19.47 -7.58
CA ALA A 103 13.51 -18.58 -8.63
C ALA A 103 13.25 -17.10 -8.30
N ILE A 104 12.07 -16.75 -7.76
CA ILE A 104 11.81 -15.39 -7.26
C ILE A 104 12.74 -15.05 -6.09
N ALA A 105 13.00 -15.99 -5.19
CA ALA A 105 13.96 -15.80 -4.10
C ALA A 105 15.35 -15.42 -4.62
N ARG A 106 15.84 -16.08 -5.69
CA ARG A 106 17.11 -15.71 -6.34
C ARG A 106 17.07 -14.33 -7.00
N LEU A 107 15.95 -13.93 -7.59
CA LEU A 107 15.80 -12.56 -8.11
C LEU A 107 15.86 -11.53 -6.97
N ALA A 108 15.33 -11.87 -5.79
CA ALA A 108 15.35 -11.01 -4.62
C ALA A 108 16.77 -10.73 -4.10
N GLU A 109 17.71 -11.66 -4.29
CA GLU A 109 19.13 -11.47 -3.91
C GLU A 109 19.79 -10.27 -4.62
N GLY A 110 19.24 -9.84 -5.76
CA GLY A 110 19.67 -8.63 -6.47
C GLY A 110 19.34 -7.32 -5.74
N GLY A 111 18.45 -7.34 -4.74
CA GLY A 111 18.09 -6.15 -3.94
C GLY A 111 17.09 -5.19 -4.61
N ASP A 112 16.48 -5.60 -5.74
CA ASP A 112 15.51 -4.78 -6.47
C ASP A 112 14.21 -4.56 -5.68
N PHE A 113 13.85 -5.52 -4.82
CA PHE A 113 12.72 -5.47 -3.89
C PHE A 113 13.11 -6.05 -2.53
N ASP A 114 12.47 -5.58 -1.47
CA ASP A 114 12.87 -5.85 -0.08
C ASP A 114 12.03 -6.98 0.56
N MET A 115 10.90 -7.32 -0.05
CA MET A 115 10.00 -8.39 0.38
C MET A 115 9.24 -8.93 -0.82
N TRP A 116 8.90 -10.22 -0.80
CA TRP A 116 8.05 -10.83 -1.81
C TRP A 116 7.18 -11.93 -1.20
N GLY A 117 6.12 -12.29 -1.91
CA GLY A 117 5.30 -13.45 -1.58
C GLY A 117 4.23 -13.65 -2.63
N VAL A 118 3.65 -14.84 -2.68
CA VAL A 118 2.66 -15.22 -3.69
C VAL A 118 1.36 -15.64 -3.03
N ALA A 119 0.23 -15.20 -3.59
CA ALA A 119 -1.08 -15.65 -3.19
C ALA A 119 -1.88 -16.10 -4.42
N ARG A 120 -2.83 -17.01 -4.21
CA ARG A 120 -3.88 -17.25 -5.20
C ARG A 120 -4.80 -16.04 -5.24
N MET A 121 -5.24 -15.65 -6.43
CA MET A 121 -6.13 -14.52 -6.65
C MET A 121 -7.48 -14.75 -5.97
N ASP A 122 -7.92 -13.78 -5.16
CA ASP A 122 -9.28 -13.71 -4.63
C ASP A 122 -10.08 -12.65 -5.39
N PRO A 123 -11.24 -12.99 -5.97
CA PRO A 123 -12.12 -12.03 -6.64
C PRO A 123 -12.52 -10.81 -5.79
N ALA A 124 -12.52 -10.92 -4.46
CA ALA A 124 -12.82 -9.82 -3.55
C ALA A 124 -11.77 -8.70 -3.57
N TRP A 125 -10.56 -8.96 -4.07
CA TRP A 125 -9.49 -7.96 -4.17
C TRP A 125 -9.59 -7.11 -5.44
N ILE A 126 -10.31 -7.60 -6.45
CA ILE A 126 -10.46 -6.97 -7.76
C ILE A 126 -11.45 -5.79 -7.65
N TYR A 127 -11.11 -4.64 -8.22
CA TYR A 127 -12.04 -3.51 -8.29
C TYR A 127 -13.29 -3.85 -9.10
N GLU A 128 -14.43 -3.31 -8.70
CA GLU A 128 -15.67 -3.45 -9.45
C GLU A 128 -15.49 -2.95 -10.91
N GLY A 129 -16.04 -3.70 -11.87
CA GLY A 129 -15.86 -3.43 -13.30
C GLY A 129 -14.53 -3.92 -13.89
N GLN A 130 -13.58 -4.39 -13.07
CA GLN A 130 -12.32 -4.96 -13.54
C GLN A 130 -12.41 -6.50 -13.64
N HIS A 131 -11.57 -7.05 -14.52
CA HIS A 131 -11.40 -8.48 -14.73
C HIS A 131 -9.91 -8.83 -14.65
N VAL A 132 -9.59 -9.86 -13.87
CA VAL A 132 -8.24 -10.41 -13.70
C VAL A 132 -8.35 -11.92 -13.83
N PRO A 133 -7.99 -12.50 -14.99
CA PRO A 133 -8.10 -13.95 -15.20
C PRO A 133 -7.00 -14.75 -14.51
N GLN A 134 -5.87 -14.10 -14.17
CA GLN A 134 -4.69 -14.79 -13.65
C GLN A 134 -4.94 -15.44 -12.28
N GLU A 135 -4.47 -16.67 -12.13
CA GLU A 135 -4.64 -17.47 -10.91
C GLU A 135 -3.80 -16.95 -9.74
N TYR A 136 -2.64 -16.36 -10.01
CA TYR A 136 -1.69 -15.93 -8.98
C TYR A 136 -1.38 -14.44 -9.03
N ILE A 137 -1.11 -13.90 -7.85
CA ILE A 137 -0.55 -12.58 -7.66
C ILE A 137 0.75 -12.68 -6.84
N ILE A 138 1.85 -12.25 -7.44
CA ILE A 138 3.15 -12.10 -6.80
C ILE A 138 3.22 -10.68 -6.24
N MET A 139 3.25 -10.53 -4.92
CA MET A 139 3.40 -9.26 -4.24
C MET A 139 4.89 -8.93 -4.06
N LEU A 140 5.26 -7.68 -4.25
CA LEU A 140 6.60 -7.14 -4.01
C LEU A 140 6.53 -5.94 -3.07
N GLY A 141 7.46 -5.84 -2.11
CA GLY A 141 7.53 -4.80 -1.09
C GLY A 141 8.80 -3.96 -1.19
N PHE A 142 8.67 -2.66 -0.93
CA PHE A 142 9.76 -1.66 -1.09
C PHE A 142 9.83 -0.76 0.14
N ALA A 143 10.79 -1.01 1.02
CA ALA A 143 11.01 -0.23 2.23
C ALA A 143 11.42 1.21 1.88
N HIS A 144 10.83 2.19 2.57
CA HIS A 144 11.34 3.56 2.49
C HIS A 144 12.63 3.70 3.31
N ASP A 145 13.45 4.67 2.93
CA ASP A 145 14.45 5.24 3.82
C ASP A 145 13.75 5.96 4.99
N TYR A 146 13.98 5.48 6.22
CA TYR A 146 13.35 6.04 7.41
C TYR A 146 13.73 7.50 7.65
N ALA A 147 14.97 7.91 7.37
CA ALA A 147 15.41 9.28 7.58
C ALA A 147 14.65 10.24 6.66
N GLN A 148 14.33 9.80 5.44
CA GLN A 148 13.57 10.59 4.49
C GLN A 148 12.07 10.61 4.82
N ILE A 149 11.46 9.45 5.10
CA ILE A 149 10.02 9.39 5.41
C ILE A 149 9.69 10.09 6.74
N ALA A 150 10.63 10.12 7.69
CA ALA A 150 10.48 10.81 8.97
C ALA A 150 10.33 12.33 8.82
N THR A 151 10.68 12.89 7.65
CA THR A 151 10.43 14.31 7.34
C THR A 151 8.98 14.61 6.99
N ALA A 152 8.08 13.61 6.95
CA ALA A 152 6.66 13.82 6.71
C ALA A 152 6.07 14.97 7.55
N PRO A 153 5.30 15.91 6.96
CA PRO A 153 4.75 15.90 5.59
C PRO A 153 5.57 16.72 4.56
N GLU A 154 6.86 16.96 4.80
CA GLU A 154 7.69 17.73 3.87
C GLU A 154 7.85 17.04 2.50
N ALA A 155 8.09 17.82 1.45
CA ALA A 155 8.22 17.30 0.08
C ALA A 155 9.35 16.25 -0.10
N THR A 156 10.34 16.24 0.80
CA THR A 156 11.39 15.21 0.86
C THR A 156 10.80 13.82 1.14
N ALA A 157 9.86 13.69 2.08
CA ALA A 157 9.13 12.45 2.31
C ALA A 157 8.28 12.06 1.10
N GLY A 158 7.67 13.05 0.42
CA GLY A 158 6.99 12.82 -0.85
C GLY A 158 7.91 12.27 -1.94
N ALA A 159 9.13 12.80 -2.07
CA ALA A 159 10.13 12.35 -3.03
C ALA A 159 10.57 10.90 -2.74
N GLU A 160 10.72 10.55 -1.47
CA GLU A 160 11.00 9.18 -1.02
C GLU A 160 9.88 8.21 -1.46
N VAL A 161 8.62 8.58 -1.26
CA VAL A 161 7.47 7.78 -1.70
C VAL A 161 7.49 7.57 -3.21
N VAL A 162 7.75 8.62 -4.00
CA VAL A 162 7.82 8.52 -5.46
C VAL A 162 9.00 7.65 -5.91
N ARG A 163 10.15 7.76 -5.24
CA ARG A 163 11.32 6.89 -5.49
C ARG A 163 10.95 5.42 -5.31
N GLN A 164 10.24 5.07 -4.23
CA GLN A 164 9.80 3.69 -4.00
C GLN A 164 8.78 3.22 -5.03
N TYR A 165 7.90 4.09 -5.53
CA TYR A 165 7.05 3.73 -6.67
C TYR A 165 7.84 3.53 -7.98
N GLY A 166 8.98 4.20 -8.15
CA GLY A 166 9.93 3.93 -9.22
C GLY A 166 10.54 2.53 -9.12
N ARG A 167 11.10 2.18 -7.95
CA ARG A 167 11.60 0.81 -7.67
C ARG A 167 10.51 -0.24 -7.91
N ALA A 168 9.30 0.03 -7.43
CA ALA A 168 8.15 -0.86 -7.60
C ALA A 168 7.80 -1.11 -9.08
N ALA A 169 7.83 -0.05 -9.90
CA ALA A 169 7.61 -0.19 -11.34
C ALA A 169 8.71 -1.01 -12.03
N ALA A 170 9.98 -0.73 -11.71
CA ALA A 170 11.12 -1.44 -12.28
C ALA A 170 11.11 -2.94 -11.92
N ALA A 171 10.95 -3.26 -10.64
CA ALA A 171 10.97 -4.63 -10.14
C ALA A 171 9.78 -5.45 -10.66
N ALA A 172 8.56 -4.90 -10.66
CA ALA A 172 7.39 -5.60 -11.21
C ALA A 172 7.58 -5.92 -12.70
N LYS A 173 8.12 -4.97 -13.48
CA LYS A 173 8.44 -5.19 -14.90
C LYS A 173 9.56 -6.21 -15.09
N SER A 174 10.59 -6.19 -14.25
CA SER A 174 11.68 -7.16 -14.28
C SER A 174 11.17 -8.58 -14.04
N VAL A 175 10.38 -8.80 -12.97
CA VAL A 175 9.78 -10.10 -12.63
C VAL A 175 8.81 -10.56 -13.71
N ALA A 176 7.90 -9.70 -14.16
CA ALA A 176 6.97 -10.03 -15.23
C ALA A 176 7.72 -10.35 -16.55
N GLY A 177 8.73 -9.58 -16.90
CA GLY A 177 9.52 -9.81 -18.11
C GLY A 177 10.34 -11.10 -18.03
N TRP A 178 10.81 -11.47 -16.84
CA TRP A 178 11.42 -12.77 -16.61
C TRP A 178 10.42 -13.91 -16.82
N LEU A 179 9.21 -13.85 -16.26
CA LEU A 179 8.17 -14.85 -16.47
C LEU A 179 7.78 -14.99 -17.96
N ARG A 180 7.66 -13.88 -18.68
CA ARG A 180 7.37 -13.87 -20.12
C ARG A 180 8.45 -14.55 -20.96
N ARG A 181 9.72 -14.37 -20.60
CA ARG A 181 10.84 -15.14 -21.19
C ARG A 181 10.87 -16.62 -20.79
N GLN A 182 9.99 -17.05 -19.89
CA GLN A 182 9.78 -18.45 -19.55
C GLN A 182 8.47 -18.99 -20.16
N GLY A 183 7.89 -18.29 -21.14
CA GLY A 183 6.64 -18.68 -21.80
C GLY A 183 5.36 -18.42 -20.99
N TRP A 184 5.44 -17.76 -19.83
CA TRP A 184 4.27 -17.46 -19.01
C TRP A 184 3.82 -16.02 -19.20
N ASP A 185 2.53 -15.80 -19.50
CA ASP A 185 1.99 -14.45 -19.45
C ASP A 185 2.07 -13.90 -18.02
N ALA A 186 2.44 -12.62 -17.94
CA ALA A 186 2.63 -11.92 -16.69
C ALA A 186 2.38 -10.43 -16.87
N GLU A 187 1.56 -9.85 -15.99
CA GLU A 187 1.24 -8.42 -16.03
C GLU A 187 1.77 -7.69 -14.79
N PRO A 188 2.63 -6.68 -14.95
CA PRO A 188 3.08 -5.86 -13.83
C PRO A 188 1.99 -4.89 -13.39
N VAL A 189 1.63 -4.93 -12.11
CA VAL A 189 0.71 -3.98 -11.47
C VAL A 189 1.51 -3.05 -10.58
N THR A 190 1.50 -1.75 -10.90
CA THR A 190 2.37 -0.77 -10.24
C THR A 190 1.56 0.29 -9.51
N GLY A 191 2.00 0.66 -8.31
CA GLY A 191 1.37 1.73 -7.55
C GLY A 191 1.78 3.15 -8.01
N PRO A 192 1.04 4.20 -7.57
CA PRO A 192 -0.22 4.11 -6.85
C PRO A 192 -1.41 3.75 -7.77
N MET A 193 -1.24 3.83 -9.09
CA MET A 193 -2.30 3.63 -10.08
C MET A 193 -2.41 2.17 -10.52
N THR A 194 -2.90 1.32 -9.62
CA THR A 194 -2.96 -0.13 -9.84
C THR A 194 -4.09 -0.58 -10.77
N SER A 195 -5.15 0.23 -10.90
CA SER A 195 -6.38 0.02 -11.70
C SER A 195 -7.19 -1.26 -11.42
N LYS A 196 -6.57 -2.44 -11.39
CA LYS A 196 -7.22 -3.75 -11.37
C LYS A 196 -7.49 -4.29 -9.98
N VAL A 197 -6.51 -4.19 -9.08
CA VAL A 197 -6.53 -4.84 -7.76
C VAL A 197 -6.22 -3.89 -6.61
N LEU A 198 -6.88 -4.11 -5.47
CA LEU A 198 -6.55 -3.51 -4.19
C LEU A 198 -5.37 -4.28 -3.57
N MET A 199 -4.20 -3.65 -3.42
CA MET A 199 -2.95 -4.35 -3.06
C MET A 199 -2.81 -4.78 -1.59
N ILE A 200 -3.53 -4.16 -0.66
CA ILE A 200 -3.38 -4.47 0.77
C ILE A 200 -3.82 -5.91 1.09
N PRO A 201 -5.02 -6.38 0.70
CA PRO A 201 -5.44 -7.76 0.95
C PRO A 201 -4.50 -8.88 0.44
N PRO A 202 -4.03 -8.88 -0.83
CA PRO A 202 -3.09 -9.90 -1.28
C PRO A 202 -1.74 -9.81 -0.54
N ALA A 203 -1.28 -8.61 -0.18
CA ALA A 203 -0.07 -8.48 0.64
C ALA A 203 -0.26 -9.10 2.05
N ILE A 204 -1.43 -8.94 2.68
CA ILE A 204 -1.75 -9.64 3.95
C ILE A 204 -1.70 -11.16 3.73
N ALA A 205 -2.32 -11.66 2.65
CA ALA A 205 -2.30 -13.09 2.32
C ALA A 205 -0.86 -13.62 2.12
N CYS A 206 0.02 -12.83 1.51
CA CYS A 206 1.44 -13.12 1.36
C CYS A 206 2.28 -12.95 2.64
N GLY A 207 1.65 -12.62 3.78
CA GLY A 207 2.34 -12.43 5.05
C GLY A 207 3.15 -11.14 5.15
N PHE A 208 2.81 -10.09 4.39
CA PHE A 208 3.54 -8.82 4.43
C PHE A 208 3.29 -8.01 5.70
N GLY A 209 2.31 -8.40 6.51
CA GLY A 209 1.90 -7.65 7.69
C GLY A 209 0.41 -7.76 7.95
N GLU A 210 -0.03 -6.95 8.89
CA GLU A 210 -1.44 -6.80 9.27
C GLU A 210 -1.89 -5.35 9.05
N LEU A 211 -3.20 -5.13 8.93
CA LEU A 211 -3.75 -3.79 8.76
C LEU A 211 -3.63 -2.98 10.07
N GLY A 212 -2.87 -1.88 10.04
CA GLY A 212 -2.75 -0.98 11.17
C GLY A 212 -3.87 0.06 11.27
N LYS A 213 -4.01 0.67 12.45
CA LYS A 213 -4.99 1.75 12.73
C LYS A 213 -4.99 2.89 11.70
N HIS A 214 -3.84 3.22 11.14
CA HIS A 214 -3.69 4.27 10.12
C HIS A 214 -4.00 3.78 8.68
N GLY A 215 -4.62 2.60 8.50
CA GLY A 215 -5.07 2.11 7.20
C GLY A 215 -3.98 1.57 6.26
N SER A 216 -2.76 1.37 6.76
CA SER A 216 -1.63 0.80 6.01
C SER A 216 -1.15 -0.48 6.68
N LEU A 217 -0.42 -1.32 5.93
CA LEU A 217 0.20 -2.52 6.49
C LEU A 217 1.25 -2.18 7.53
N ILE A 218 1.43 -3.06 8.51
CA ILE A 218 2.51 -3.02 9.49
C ILE A 218 3.13 -4.42 9.61
N ASN A 219 4.46 -4.50 9.59
CA ASN A 219 5.21 -5.71 9.93
C ASN A 219 6.38 -5.42 10.87
N ALA A 220 7.11 -6.46 11.26
CA ALA A 220 8.22 -6.37 12.19
C ALA A 220 9.47 -5.73 11.57
N GLU A 221 9.72 -5.96 10.29
CA GLU A 221 10.96 -5.60 9.60
C GLU A 221 10.97 -4.16 9.10
N PHE A 222 9.87 -3.69 8.51
CA PHE A 222 9.75 -2.39 7.84
C PHE A 222 8.72 -1.47 8.51
N GLY A 223 8.06 -1.95 9.57
CA GLY A 223 6.98 -1.21 10.21
C GLY A 223 5.85 -0.93 9.23
N SER A 224 5.39 0.32 9.16
CA SER A 224 4.42 0.75 8.13
C SER A 224 5.06 1.45 6.93
N SER A 225 6.38 1.48 6.89
CA SER A 225 7.12 2.34 5.99
C SER A 225 7.60 1.60 4.74
N PHE A 226 6.65 1.14 3.92
CA PHE A 226 6.97 0.52 2.63
C PHE A 226 5.87 0.71 1.58
N ARG A 227 6.19 0.42 0.31
CA ARG A 227 5.27 0.41 -0.83
C ARG A 227 5.10 -0.99 -1.41
N LEU A 228 4.09 -1.13 -2.26
CA LEU A 228 3.72 -2.38 -2.91
C LEU A 228 3.71 -2.22 -4.43
N SER A 229 4.09 -3.29 -5.12
CA SER A 229 3.66 -3.61 -6.48
C SER A 229 3.29 -5.09 -6.55
N ALA A 230 2.77 -5.51 -7.69
CA ALA A 230 2.47 -6.91 -7.91
C ALA A 230 2.75 -7.35 -9.36
N VAL A 231 2.74 -8.66 -9.58
CA VAL A 231 2.72 -9.29 -10.90
C VAL A 231 1.60 -10.32 -10.92
N LEU A 232 0.71 -10.22 -11.91
CA LEU A 232 -0.38 -11.17 -12.15
C LEU A 232 0.13 -12.23 -13.13
N THR A 233 -0.08 -13.52 -12.86
CA THR A 233 0.38 -14.61 -13.74
C THR A 233 -0.36 -15.92 -13.49
N ASP A 234 -0.34 -16.83 -14.46
CA ASP A 234 -0.82 -18.21 -14.33
C ASP A 234 0.31 -19.22 -14.08
N ALA A 235 1.56 -18.77 -13.98
CA ALA A 235 2.67 -19.64 -13.61
C ALA A 235 2.37 -20.31 -12.25
N PRO A 236 2.54 -21.64 -12.11
CA PRO A 236 2.02 -22.39 -10.96
C PRO A 236 2.91 -22.19 -9.73
N PHE A 237 2.69 -21.15 -8.94
CA PHE A 237 3.48 -20.85 -7.74
C PHE A 237 2.95 -21.56 -6.47
N ALA A 238 3.86 -21.90 -5.56
CA ALA A 238 3.50 -22.27 -4.20
C ALA A 238 3.14 -21.00 -3.40
N PRO A 239 1.92 -20.88 -2.85
CA PRO A 239 1.54 -19.71 -2.06
C PRO A 239 2.40 -19.52 -0.81
N THR A 240 2.64 -18.27 -0.46
CA THR A 240 3.33 -17.88 0.77
C THR A 240 2.36 -17.89 1.94
N SER A 241 2.84 -18.30 3.12
CA SER A 241 2.03 -18.29 4.35
C SER A 241 1.85 -16.89 4.90
N GLN A 242 0.64 -16.59 5.37
CA GLN A 242 0.36 -15.39 6.15
C GLN A 242 1.18 -15.40 7.47
N ARG A 243 1.55 -14.20 7.94
CA ARG A 243 2.25 -13.97 9.21
C ARG A 243 1.39 -13.08 10.12
N THR A 244 1.45 -13.33 11.43
CA THR A 244 0.82 -12.48 12.46
C THR A 244 1.90 -11.86 13.34
N PHE A 245 1.70 -10.59 13.70
CA PHE A 245 2.58 -9.80 14.56
C PHE A 245 1.81 -9.14 15.71
N GLU A 246 0.55 -9.52 15.91
CA GLU A 246 -0.36 -8.97 16.92
C GLU A 246 -0.56 -7.44 16.76
N ILE A 247 -0.56 -6.96 15.51
CA ILE A 247 -0.70 -5.52 15.22
C ILE A 247 -2.05 -4.98 15.66
N ASP A 248 -3.12 -5.76 15.48
CA ASP A 248 -4.47 -5.31 15.80
C ASP A 248 -4.64 -4.99 17.28
N SER A 249 -4.16 -5.89 18.15
CA SER A 249 -4.19 -5.72 19.61
C SER A 249 -3.30 -4.56 20.07
N PHE A 250 -2.14 -4.37 19.44
CA PHE A 250 -1.31 -3.19 19.66
C PHE A 250 -2.04 -1.90 19.26
N CYS A 251 -2.64 -1.89 18.07
CA CYS A 251 -3.35 -0.74 17.53
C CYS A 251 -4.56 -0.35 18.39
N ALA A 252 -5.26 -1.31 19.00
CA ALA A 252 -6.40 -1.03 19.87
C ALA A 252 -6.05 -0.11 21.06
N SER A 253 -4.82 -0.18 21.57
CA SER A 253 -4.37 0.64 22.71
C SER A 253 -3.49 1.83 22.32
N CYS A 254 -2.79 1.76 21.19
CA CYS A 254 -1.90 2.82 20.72
C CYS A 254 -2.68 4.00 20.13
N ARG A 255 -2.33 5.23 20.52
CA ARG A 255 -2.95 6.49 20.01
C ARG A 255 -1.99 7.39 19.22
N VAL A 256 -0.80 6.89 18.86
CA VAL A 256 0.26 7.72 18.28
C VAL A 256 -0.13 8.32 16.93
N CYS A 257 -0.63 7.52 15.99
CA CYS A 257 -1.03 8.03 14.67
C CYS A 257 -2.30 8.89 14.73
N GLU A 258 -3.25 8.54 15.59
CA GLU A 258 -4.47 9.32 15.89
C GLU A 258 -4.12 10.74 16.35
N ASN A 259 -3.24 10.86 17.35
CA ASN A 259 -2.82 12.15 17.90
C ASN A 259 -1.99 12.98 16.89
N ALA A 260 -1.24 12.31 16.01
CA ALA A 260 -0.37 12.98 15.04
C ALA A 260 -1.09 13.41 13.75
N CYS A 261 -2.23 12.81 13.41
CA CYS A 261 -2.93 13.05 12.14
C CYS A 261 -3.44 14.51 12.05
N PRO A 262 -2.91 15.36 11.14
CA PRO A 262 -3.33 16.76 11.08
C PRO A 262 -4.84 16.97 10.83
N PRO A 263 -5.50 16.26 9.89
CA PRO A 263 -6.94 16.42 9.66
C PRO A 263 -7.84 15.56 10.56
N GLU A 264 -7.29 14.90 11.59
CA GLU A 264 -8.07 14.09 12.53
C GLU A 264 -8.92 13.00 11.82
N ALA A 265 -8.29 12.34 10.85
CA ALA A 265 -8.92 11.33 9.98
C ALA A 265 -8.84 9.90 10.53
N ILE A 266 -8.14 9.67 11.64
CA ILE A 266 -7.91 8.33 12.21
C ILE A 266 -8.75 8.18 13.46
N SER A 267 -9.68 7.21 13.45
CA SER A 267 -10.56 6.92 14.59
C SER A 267 -9.88 5.98 15.60
N PRO A 268 -10.17 6.12 16.92
CA PRO A 268 -9.78 5.13 17.91
C PRO A 268 -10.53 3.80 17.77
N PHE A 269 -11.61 3.75 16.97
CA PHE A 269 -12.45 2.58 16.76
C PHE A 269 -12.43 2.12 15.31
N LYS A 270 -12.55 0.80 15.11
CA LYS A 270 -12.77 0.22 13.78
C LYS A 270 -14.09 0.68 13.19
N GLN A 271 -14.17 0.69 11.87
CA GLN A 271 -15.35 1.08 11.11
C GLN A 271 -15.86 -0.14 10.33
N LEU A 272 -17.18 -0.27 10.22
CA LEU A 272 -17.77 -1.24 9.31
C LEU A 272 -17.58 -0.74 7.87
N VAL A 273 -16.91 -1.54 7.03
CA VAL A 273 -16.66 -1.20 5.64
C VAL A 273 -16.90 -2.42 4.77
N ARG A 274 -17.97 -2.39 3.98
CA ARG A 274 -18.41 -3.50 3.10
C ARG A 274 -18.56 -4.82 3.86
N GLY A 275 -19.30 -4.79 4.97
CA GLY A 275 -19.58 -5.98 5.79
C GLY A 275 -18.43 -6.43 6.69
N VAL A 276 -17.29 -5.72 6.72
CA VAL A 276 -16.13 -6.08 7.55
C VAL A 276 -15.76 -4.94 8.49
N GLU A 277 -15.70 -5.22 9.79
CA GLU A 277 -15.18 -4.29 10.79
C GLU A 277 -13.65 -4.25 10.72
N LYS A 278 -13.07 -3.07 10.42
CA LYS A 278 -11.62 -2.90 10.27
C LYS A 278 -11.16 -1.49 10.60
N TRP A 279 -9.85 -1.33 10.80
CA TRP A 279 -9.24 -0.01 10.86
C TRP A 279 -9.46 0.74 9.54
N TYR A 280 -9.89 1.99 9.65
CA TYR A 280 -10.24 2.81 8.50
C TYR A 280 -9.81 4.25 8.75
N VAL A 281 -9.30 4.89 7.71
CA VAL A 281 -8.98 6.31 7.71
C VAL A 281 -10.09 7.02 6.97
N ASP A 282 -10.71 8.01 7.62
CA ASP A 282 -11.69 8.89 6.99
C ASP A 282 -11.07 9.54 5.76
N PHE A 283 -11.49 9.08 4.59
CA PHE A 283 -10.91 9.45 3.32
C PHE A 283 -11.15 10.94 3.03
N ASP A 284 -12.36 11.42 3.31
CA ASP A 284 -12.77 12.80 3.04
C ASP A 284 -12.02 13.81 3.92
N ARG A 285 -11.63 13.40 5.14
CA ARG A 285 -10.75 14.21 6.00
C ARG A 285 -9.28 14.12 5.59
N CYS A 286 -8.80 12.93 5.26
CA CYS A 286 -7.39 12.70 4.94
C CYS A 286 -6.97 13.35 3.62
N LEU A 287 -7.80 13.21 2.59
CA LEU A 287 -7.45 13.56 1.21
C LEU A 287 -7.01 15.01 1.05
N PRO A 288 -7.68 16.03 1.61
CA PRO A 288 -7.28 17.41 1.34
C PRO A 288 -5.90 17.78 1.89
N PHE A 289 -5.57 17.28 3.08
CA PHE A 289 -4.22 17.46 3.66
C PHE A 289 -3.19 16.67 2.86
N PHE A 290 -3.51 15.42 2.50
CA PHE A 290 -2.66 14.59 1.65
C PHE A 290 -2.33 15.29 0.33
N ASN A 291 -3.33 15.93 -0.28
CA ASN A 291 -3.21 16.64 -1.54
C ASN A 291 -2.28 17.84 -1.43
N GLN A 292 -2.51 18.72 -0.46
CA GLN A 292 -1.69 19.93 -0.24
C GLN A 292 -0.23 19.63 0.16
N THR A 293 0.02 18.44 0.70
CA THR A 293 1.36 18.04 1.15
C THR A 293 2.05 17.06 0.20
N HIS A 294 1.44 16.79 -0.96
CA HIS A 294 1.99 15.90 -1.98
C HIS A 294 2.37 14.50 -1.48
N GLY A 295 1.66 13.98 -0.47
CA GLY A 295 1.97 12.67 0.12
C GLY A 295 2.20 12.64 1.63
N CYS A 296 1.45 13.42 2.43
CA CYS A 296 1.49 13.53 3.90
C CYS A 296 2.35 12.51 4.68
N ALA A 297 1.94 11.23 4.75
CA ALA A 297 2.65 10.14 5.43
C ALA A 297 2.98 10.31 6.93
N VAL A 298 2.48 11.35 7.62
CA VAL A 298 2.77 11.61 9.04
C VAL A 298 2.45 10.39 9.93
N CYS A 299 1.29 9.76 9.72
CA CYS A 299 0.86 8.59 10.49
C CYS A 299 1.79 7.37 10.32
N ILE A 300 2.40 7.22 9.15
CA ILE A 300 3.39 6.17 8.86
C ILE A 300 4.70 6.49 9.56
N ALA A 301 5.17 7.73 9.44
CA ALA A 301 6.43 8.21 10.01
C ALA A 301 6.44 8.11 11.54
N VAL A 302 5.35 8.51 12.21
CA VAL A 302 5.28 8.49 13.68
C VAL A 302 4.97 7.11 14.27
N CYS A 303 4.54 6.14 13.44
CA CYS A 303 4.18 4.82 13.92
C CYS A 303 5.36 4.18 14.67
N PRO A 304 5.18 3.68 15.91
CA PRO A 304 6.28 3.08 16.67
C PRO A 304 6.97 1.92 15.94
N TRP A 305 6.22 1.19 15.12
CA TRP A 305 6.72 0.09 14.29
C TRP A 305 7.65 0.55 13.18
N SER A 306 7.47 1.77 12.65
CA SER A 306 8.29 2.31 11.57
C SER A 306 9.69 2.72 12.05
N ARG A 307 9.91 2.81 13.37
CA ARG A 307 11.23 3.15 13.92
C ARG A 307 12.20 1.98 13.70
N PRO A 308 13.38 2.20 13.09
CA PRO A 308 14.35 1.14 12.83
C PRO A 308 14.69 0.37 14.11
N GLY A 309 14.65 -0.97 14.03
CA GLY A 309 14.95 -1.89 15.14
C GLY A 309 13.84 -2.04 16.21
N VAL A 310 12.74 -1.29 16.14
CA VAL A 310 11.66 -1.36 17.13
C VAL A 310 10.65 -2.47 16.81
N GLY A 311 10.29 -2.66 15.53
CA GLY A 311 9.24 -3.59 15.12
C GLY A 311 9.48 -5.05 15.55
N ILE A 312 10.70 -5.57 15.36
CA ILE A 312 11.09 -6.93 15.78
C ILE A 312 10.88 -7.13 17.29
N ASN A 313 11.29 -6.16 18.10
CA ASN A 313 11.15 -6.22 19.55
C ASN A 313 9.68 -6.13 19.99
N LEU A 314 8.87 -5.31 19.31
CA LEU A 314 7.43 -5.23 19.55
C LEU A 314 6.73 -6.54 19.22
N ALA A 315 6.99 -7.11 18.04
CA ALA A 315 6.42 -8.39 17.62
C ALA A 315 6.75 -9.51 18.63
N ALA A 316 8.02 -9.63 19.03
CA ALA A 316 8.44 -10.62 20.03
C ALA A 316 7.75 -10.42 21.39
N LYS A 317 7.59 -9.16 21.84
CA LYS A 317 6.91 -8.84 23.09
C LYS A 317 5.41 -9.19 23.04
N LEU A 318 4.75 -8.87 21.93
CA LEU A 318 3.33 -9.12 21.76
C LEU A 318 3.03 -10.62 21.60
N ALA A 319 3.86 -11.35 20.87
CA ALA A 319 3.76 -12.81 20.76
C ALA A 319 3.85 -13.50 22.14
N ARG A 320 4.79 -13.07 23.00
CA ARG A 320 4.88 -13.59 24.38
C ARG A 320 3.64 -13.29 25.20
N ARG A 321 3.06 -12.09 25.04
CA ARG A 321 1.82 -11.70 25.73
C ARG A 321 0.63 -12.54 25.25
N ALA A 322 0.45 -12.69 23.94
CA ALA A 322 -0.62 -13.51 23.37
C ALA A 322 -0.53 -14.97 23.83
N ALA A 323 0.68 -15.53 23.89
CA ALA A 323 0.90 -16.89 24.40
C ALA A 323 0.58 -17.05 25.90
N HIS A 324 0.79 -16.01 26.70
CA HIS A 324 0.43 -15.99 28.12
C HIS A 324 -1.09 -15.88 28.30
N ASP A 325 -1.73 -14.94 27.61
CA ASP A 325 -3.17 -14.67 27.71
C ASP A 325 -3.98 -15.89 27.19
N GLY A 326 -3.50 -16.56 26.15
CA GLY A 326 -4.09 -17.81 25.64
C GLY A 326 -3.91 -19.03 26.58
N LYS A 327 -2.95 -18.99 27.51
CA LYS A 327 -2.82 -20.00 28.58
C LYS A 327 -3.71 -19.69 29.78
N ALA A 328 -3.90 -18.41 30.11
CA ALA A 328 -4.77 -17.98 31.21
C ALA A 328 -6.27 -18.14 30.90
N ALA A 329 -6.64 -18.20 29.62
CA ALA A 329 -8.01 -18.42 29.15
C ALA A 329 -8.40 -19.90 28.98
N ARG A 330 -7.50 -20.85 29.30
CA ARG A 330 -7.72 -22.30 29.26
C ARG A 330 -7.74 -22.87 30.67
#